data_AF-A0A4U0UL79-F1
#
_entry.id   AF-A0A4U0UL79-F1
#
_cell.length_a   1.000
_cell.length_b   1.000
_cell.length_c   1.000
_cell.angle_alpha   90.00
_cell.angle_beta   90.00
_cell.angle_gamma   90.00
#
_symmetry.space_group_name_H-M   'P 1'
#
loop_
_entity.id
_entity.type
_entity.pdbx_description
1 polymer ?
#
loop_
_entity_poly.entity_id
_entity_poly.type
_entity_poly.pdbx_seq_one_letter_code
_entity_poly.pdbx_strand_id
1 'polypeptide(L)'
;MKAHILPLLRAFSMQNPHYNIPTKGTLNVNMASIARPMTPMDLLKFNPCNLDHLTETYNIGFYLDYFTRWPNLCKVIENENGQIEAYILGKVEASPFPAPIEPYDPSLKIYQKKFSNYLPWHAHITCLTVAPSARRLGHATKLSEALEQVGDEQDAWFVDLFVRVENEAAIKLYEKMGYSIYRRIIDYYNDGSDAFDMRKPLKRDKLRKTVRPNGENIKVDPSEVW
;
A
#
# COMPACT_ATOMS: atom_id res chain seq x y z
N MET A 1 -8.56 -6.65 13.96
CA MET A 1 -7.76 -5.49 14.40
C MET A 1 -8.34 -4.29 13.67
N LYS A 2 -9.30 -3.55 14.25
CA LYS A 2 -9.83 -2.33 13.59
C LYS A 2 -8.66 -1.35 13.49
N ALA A 3 -8.33 -0.88 12.30
CA ALA A 3 -7.41 0.24 12.17
C ALA A 3 -8.00 1.39 12.99
N HIS A 4 -7.43 1.66 14.16
CA HIS A 4 -7.82 2.79 15.00
C HIS A 4 -7.30 4.07 14.30
N ILE A 5 -8.01 4.50 13.25
CA ILE A 5 -7.84 5.79 12.61
C ILE A 5 -8.52 6.81 13.52
N LEU A 6 -7.73 7.57 14.28
CA LEU A 6 -8.22 8.75 14.98
C LEU A 6 -8.58 9.82 13.93
N PRO A 7 -9.79 10.40 13.95
CA PRO A 7 -10.11 11.55 13.13
C PRO A 7 -9.49 12.79 13.80
N LEU A 8 -8.40 13.31 13.24
CA LEU A 8 -7.89 14.63 13.63
C LEU A 8 -8.51 15.71 12.74
N LEU A 9 -9.17 16.65 13.44
CA LEU A 9 -10.02 17.71 12.93
C LEU A 9 -9.34 18.64 11.89
N ARG A 10 -10.20 19.12 10.98
CA ARG A 10 -10.04 20.27 10.09
C ARG A 10 -9.44 21.50 10.81
N ALA A 11 -8.49 22.18 10.17
CA ALA A 11 -8.18 23.58 10.44
C ALA A 11 -7.93 24.37 9.14
N PHE A 12 -8.86 25.30 8.91
CA PHE A 12 -8.78 26.60 8.21
C PHE A 12 -8.18 26.76 6.80
N SER A 13 -9.10 27.08 5.90
CA SER A 13 -8.93 27.91 4.71
C SER A 13 -8.31 29.28 5.05
N MET A 14 -7.23 29.64 4.37
CA MET A 14 -6.90 31.03 4.04
C MET A 14 -6.52 31.10 2.56
N GLN A 15 -7.41 31.67 1.76
CA GLN A 15 -7.11 32.21 0.44
C GLN A 15 -6.19 33.43 0.60
N ASN A 16 -5.20 33.59 -0.28
CA ASN A 16 -4.72 34.89 -0.74
C ASN A 16 -3.94 34.78 -2.07
N PRO A 17 -3.85 35.87 -2.87
CA PRO A 17 -3.90 35.80 -4.34
C PRO A 17 -2.55 35.96 -5.07
N HIS A 18 -2.62 35.68 -6.38
CA HIS A 18 -1.64 35.77 -7.47
C HIS A 18 -0.45 36.74 -7.36
N TYR A 19 0.72 36.29 -7.83
CA TYR A 19 1.64 37.10 -8.67
C TYR A 19 2.38 36.20 -9.68
N ASN A 20 2.29 36.55 -10.97
CA ASN A 20 2.99 35.92 -12.09
C ASN A 20 4.24 36.74 -12.42
N ILE A 21 5.43 36.14 -12.40
CA ILE A 21 6.67 36.74 -12.90
C ILE A 21 7.27 35.76 -13.93
N PRO A 22 7.46 36.16 -15.21
CA PRO A 22 8.08 35.29 -16.19
C PRO A 22 9.60 35.49 -16.19
N THR A 23 10.39 34.44 -15.99
CA THR A 23 11.81 34.48 -16.36
C THR A 23 12.33 33.18 -16.96
N LYS A 24 12.79 33.33 -18.21
CA LYS A 24 13.91 32.71 -18.93
C LYS A 24 14.17 31.22 -18.73
N GLY A 25 14.10 30.51 -19.87
CA GLY A 25 14.42 29.11 -20.03
C GLY A 25 15.76 28.72 -19.40
N THR A 26 15.67 27.77 -18.48
CA THR A 26 16.79 27.02 -17.93
C THR A 26 16.79 25.66 -18.60
N LEU A 27 17.97 25.23 -19.04
CA LEU A 27 18.26 23.91 -19.59
C LEU A 27 17.57 22.82 -18.77
N ASN A 28 16.79 21.95 -19.43
CA ASN A 28 16.23 20.73 -18.86
C ASN A 28 17.38 19.76 -18.55
N VAL A 29 18.02 19.93 -17.40
CA VAL A 29 18.64 18.80 -16.71
C VAL A 29 17.47 17.99 -16.17
N ASN A 30 17.31 16.74 -16.61
CA ASN A 30 16.34 15.83 -16.01
C ASN A 30 16.70 15.67 -14.54
N MET A 31 16.03 16.44 -13.68
CA MET A 31 16.21 16.41 -12.23
C MET A 31 15.64 15.09 -11.71
N ALA A 32 16.49 14.25 -11.10
CA ALA A 32 16.16 12.85 -10.85
C ALA A 32 15.78 12.59 -9.39
N SER A 33 14.54 12.17 -9.14
CA SER A 33 14.12 11.71 -7.81
C SER A 33 14.77 10.37 -7.44
N ILE A 34 15.24 10.24 -6.20
CA ILE A 34 16.00 9.09 -5.70
C ILE A 34 15.13 8.28 -4.73
N ALA A 35 15.13 6.96 -4.91
CA ALA A 35 14.51 6.04 -3.96
C ALA A 35 15.53 5.60 -2.91
N ARG A 36 15.18 5.70 -1.62
CA ARG A 36 16.05 5.29 -0.50
C ARG A 36 15.24 4.72 0.67
N PRO A 37 15.87 4.03 1.64
CA PRO A 37 15.20 3.63 2.86
C PRO A 37 14.56 4.82 3.58
N MET A 38 13.36 4.60 4.11
CA MET A 38 12.68 5.57 4.98
C MET A 38 13.31 5.54 6.38
N THR A 39 13.50 6.71 6.97
CA THR A 39 14.04 6.85 8.33
C THR A 39 13.00 7.47 9.26
N PRO A 40 13.11 7.30 10.60
CA PRO A 40 12.23 7.97 11.55
C PRO A 40 12.20 9.50 11.39
N MET A 41 13.31 10.10 10.97
CA MET A 41 13.40 11.55 10.76
C MET A 41 12.56 12.04 9.57
N ASP A 42 12.23 11.15 8.63
CA ASP A 42 11.36 11.48 7.50
C ASP A 42 9.90 11.73 7.94
N LEU A 43 9.46 11.18 9.08
CA LEU A 43 8.12 11.42 9.64
C LEU A 43 7.91 12.86 10.11
N LEU A 44 9.00 13.56 10.43
CA LEU A 44 8.97 14.95 10.91
C LEU A 44 8.98 15.97 9.76
N LYS A 45 9.22 15.52 8.52
CA LYS A 45 9.20 16.40 7.35
C LYS A 45 7.75 16.70 6.98
N PHE A 46 7.46 17.96 6.63
CA PHE A 46 6.18 18.31 6.04
C PHE A 46 6.01 17.50 4.77
N ASN A 47 5.08 16.55 4.79
CA ASN A 47 4.91 15.59 3.73
C ASN A 47 3.63 15.93 2.96
N PRO A 48 3.73 16.57 1.77
CA PRO A 48 2.55 16.83 0.94
C PRO A 48 1.78 15.56 0.58
N CYS A 49 2.41 14.38 0.66
CA CYS A 49 1.71 13.11 0.48
C CYS A 49 0.61 12.92 1.53
N ASN A 50 0.82 13.35 2.78
CA ASN A 50 -0.15 13.18 3.86
C ASN A 50 -1.31 14.19 3.80
N LEU A 51 -1.25 15.19 2.91
CA LEU A 51 -2.34 16.13 2.67
C LEU A 51 -3.38 15.58 1.68
N ASP A 52 -3.05 14.49 1.00
CA ASP A 52 -3.99 13.80 0.12
C ASP A 52 -5.09 13.14 0.97
N HIS A 53 -6.35 13.45 0.66
CA HIS A 53 -7.49 12.98 1.45
C HIS A 53 -7.69 11.45 1.40
N LEU A 54 -7.03 10.76 0.48
CA LEU A 54 -7.02 9.29 0.38
C LEU A 54 -5.81 8.66 1.08
N THR A 55 -4.89 9.47 1.62
CA THR A 55 -3.75 8.97 2.38
C THR A 55 -4.11 8.86 3.84
N GLU A 56 -4.12 7.63 4.35
CA GLU A 56 -4.27 7.37 5.78
C GLU A 56 -2.99 7.77 6.53
N THR A 57 -3.15 8.61 7.56
CA THR A 57 -2.04 9.03 8.43
C THR A 57 -2.15 8.29 9.76
N TYR A 58 -1.08 7.60 10.16
CA TYR A 58 -1.05 6.78 11.36
C TYR A 58 -0.40 7.52 12.54
N ASN A 59 -0.50 6.97 13.75
CA ASN A 59 0.27 7.48 14.88
C ASN A 59 1.77 7.14 14.72
N ILE A 60 2.65 7.94 15.35
CA ILE A 60 4.12 7.75 15.25
C ILE A 60 4.56 6.33 15.65
N GLY A 61 3.92 5.73 16.67
CA GLY A 61 4.25 4.39 17.16
C GLY A 61 4.02 3.32 16.09
N PHE A 62 3.00 3.48 15.26
CA PHE A 62 2.73 2.60 14.13
C PHE A 62 3.88 2.60 13.11
N TYR A 63 4.36 3.78 12.71
CA TYR A 63 5.50 3.87 11.79
C TYR A 63 6.79 3.27 12.40
N LEU A 64 7.05 3.56 13.68
CA LEU A 64 8.23 3.04 14.37
C LEU A 64 8.22 1.51 14.46
N ASP A 65 7.05 0.91 14.67
CA ASP A 65 6.88 -0.55 14.66
C ASP A 65 7.34 -1.15 13.32
N TYR A 66 6.94 -0.53 12.20
CA TYR A 66 7.36 -0.96 10.86
C TYR A 66 8.86 -0.81 10.64
N PHE A 67 9.46 0.28 11.10
CA PHE A 67 10.91 0.47 10.98
C PHE A 67 11.71 -0.56 11.77
N THR A 68 11.19 -1.03 12.91
CA THR A 68 11.88 -2.03 13.72
C THR A 68 11.77 -3.45 13.15
N ARG A 69 10.63 -3.80 12.55
CA ARG A 69 10.38 -5.16 12.05
C ARG A 69 10.70 -5.35 10.57
N TRP A 70 10.43 -4.32 9.76
CA TRP A 70 10.48 -4.40 8.29
C TRP A 70 11.15 -3.18 7.65
N PRO A 71 12.38 -2.80 8.07
CA PRO A 71 13.06 -1.61 7.54
C PRO A 71 13.26 -1.66 6.02
N ASN A 72 13.50 -2.84 5.45
CA ASN A 72 13.72 -3.03 4.01
C ASN A 72 12.46 -2.83 3.16
N LEU A 73 11.28 -2.88 3.78
CA LEU A 73 9.97 -2.68 3.15
C LEU A 73 9.44 -1.24 3.32
N CYS A 74 10.22 -0.36 3.96
CA CYS A 74 9.88 1.03 4.18
C CYS A 74 10.79 1.93 3.33
N LYS A 75 10.25 2.57 2.29
CA LYS A 75 11.04 3.39 1.35
C LYS A 75 10.37 4.71 1.05
N VAL A 76 11.20 5.71 0.72
CA VAL A 76 10.77 7.02 0.24
C VAL A 76 11.37 7.29 -1.14
N ILE A 77 10.69 8.12 -1.90
CA ILE A 77 11.29 8.83 -3.03
C ILE A 77 11.40 10.30 -2.63
N GLU A 78 12.61 10.85 -2.73
CA GLU A 78 12.89 12.26 -2.48
C GLU A 78 13.40 12.95 -3.74
N ASN A 79 13.07 14.23 -3.88
CA ASN A 79 13.65 15.07 -4.93
C ASN A 79 14.96 15.71 -4.47
N GLU A 80 15.58 16.46 -5.37
CA GLU A 80 16.88 17.13 -5.16
C GLU A 80 16.87 18.14 -4.00
N ASN A 81 15.71 18.67 -3.65
CA ASN A 81 15.55 19.58 -2.51
C ASN A 81 15.37 18.83 -1.18
N GLY A 82 15.44 17.49 -1.17
CA GLY A 82 15.22 16.65 -0.01
C GLY A 82 13.76 16.53 0.42
N GLN A 83 12.83 16.99 -0.42
CA GLN A 83 11.40 16.87 -0.19
C GLN A 83 10.93 15.47 -0.59
N ILE A 84 10.14 14.84 0.28
CA ILE A 84 9.55 13.53 0.03
C ILE A 84 8.39 13.69 -0.96
N GLU A 85 8.50 12.99 -2.08
CA GLU A 85 7.50 12.98 -3.16
C GLU A 85 6.60 11.75 -3.12
N ALA A 86 7.08 10.66 -2.54
CA ALA A 86 6.31 9.43 -2.34
C ALA A 86 6.92 8.59 -1.21
N TYR A 87 6.12 7.74 -0.59
CA TYR A 87 6.62 6.71 0.30
C TYR A 87 5.75 5.45 0.28
N ILE A 88 6.37 4.35 0.67
CA ILE A 88 5.73 3.06 0.86
C ILE A 88 6.08 2.49 2.23
N LEU A 89 5.10 1.88 2.88
CA LEU A 89 5.28 1.03 4.05
C LEU A 89 4.73 -0.34 3.73
N GLY A 90 5.54 -1.35 3.97
CA GLY A 90 5.13 -2.74 3.85
C GLY A 90 5.59 -3.59 5.00
N LYS A 91 5.02 -4.79 5.05
CA LYS A 91 5.36 -5.85 5.99
C LYS A 91 5.32 -7.20 5.30
N VAL A 92 5.92 -8.20 5.93
CA VAL A 92 5.72 -9.61 5.59
C VAL A 92 5.14 -10.33 6.79
N GLU A 93 4.09 -11.11 6.58
CA GLU A 93 3.37 -11.80 7.63
C GLU A 93 2.63 -13.03 7.12
N ALA A 94 2.03 -13.77 8.05
CA ALA A 94 1.03 -14.79 7.78
C ALA A 94 -0.09 -14.64 8.82
N SER A 95 -1.14 -15.43 8.67
CA SER A 95 -2.19 -15.52 9.69
C SER A 95 -1.59 -15.83 11.07
N PRO A 96 -2.19 -15.32 12.16
CA PRO A 96 -1.63 -15.46 13.51
C PRO A 96 -1.66 -16.91 14.06
N PHE A 97 -2.22 -17.84 13.31
CA PHE A 97 -2.29 -19.26 13.61
C PHE A 97 -1.63 -20.08 12.49
N PRO A 98 -1.05 -21.26 12.82
CA PRO A 98 -0.34 -22.08 11.83
C PRO A 98 -1.29 -22.58 10.75
N ALA A 99 -0.72 -23.00 9.61
CA ALA A 99 -1.51 -23.60 8.55
C ALA A 99 -2.20 -24.87 9.08
N PRO A 100 -3.50 -25.04 8.85
CA PRO A 100 -4.23 -26.26 9.23
C PRO A 100 -3.64 -27.56 8.68
N ILE A 101 -3.02 -27.51 7.48
CA ILE A 101 -2.33 -28.64 6.85
C ILE A 101 -0.99 -28.14 6.30
N GLU A 102 0.09 -28.87 6.60
CA GLU A 102 1.42 -28.59 6.08
C GLU A 102 1.88 -29.71 5.11
N PRO A 103 2.49 -29.37 3.96
CA PRO A 103 2.74 -28.02 3.47
C PRO A 103 1.45 -27.31 3.02
N TYR A 104 1.36 -26.00 3.24
CA TYR A 104 0.23 -25.18 2.74
C TYR A 104 0.02 -25.34 1.23
N ASP A 105 -1.19 -25.75 0.83
CA ASP A 105 -1.63 -25.75 -0.57
C ASP A 105 -3.05 -25.12 -0.68
N PRO A 106 -3.17 -23.92 -1.28
CA PRO A 106 -4.46 -23.22 -1.43
C PRO A 106 -5.48 -23.98 -2.30
N SER A 107 -5.05 -24.98 -3.07
CA SER A 107 -5.95 -25.80 -3.88
C SER A 107 -6.73 -26.84 -3.07
N LEU A 108 -6.34 -27.12 -1.82
CA LEU A 108 -7.05 -28.07 -0.98
C LEU A 108 -8.41 -27.52 -0.55
N LYS A 109 -9.45 -28.35 -0.71
CA LYS A 109 -10.85 -27.99 -0.37
C LYS A 109 -11.03 -27.50 1.07
N ILE A 110 -10.16 -27.90 1.99
CA ILE A 110 -10.20 -27.46 3.39
C ILE A 110 -9.96 -25.95 3.51
N TYR A 111 -9.01 -25.40 2.75
CA TYR A 111 -8.73 -23.97 2.70
C TYR A 111 -9.86 -23.22 2.00
N GLN A 112 -10.51 -23.81 1.01
CA GLN A 112 -11.61 -23.15 0.32
C GLN A 112 -12.91 -23.11 1.14
N LYS A 113 -13.13 -24.09 2.03
CA LYS A 113 -14.40 -24.23 2.77
C LYS A 113 -14.33 -23.87 4.24
N LYS A 114 -13.30 -24.33 4.94
CA LYS A 114 -13.20 -24.22 6.42
C LYS A 114 -12.27 -23.10 6.86
N PHE A 115 -11.25 -22.80 6.06
CA PHE A 115 -10.23 -21.78 6.36
C PHE A 115 -10.08 -20.81 5.19
N SER A 116 -11.21 -20.38 4.61
CA SER A 116 -11.31 -19.52 3.41
C SER A 116 -10.55 -18.20 3.52
N ASN A 117 -10.30 -17.77 4.75
CA ASN A 117 -9.64 -16.51 5.05
C ASN A 117 -8.17 -16.67 5.48
N TYR A 118 -7.66 -17.90 5.59
CA TYR A 118 -6.25 -18.12 5.92
C TYR A 118 -5.33 -17.43 4.91
N LEU A 119 -4.49 -16.54 5.42
CA LEU A 119 -3.41 -15.87 4.70
C LEU A 119 -2.11 -16.63 4.95
N PRO A 120 -1.52 -17.28 3.92
CA PRO A 120 -0.18 -17.84 4.02
C PRO A 120 0.87 -16.73 4.11
N TRP A 121 2.15 -17.09 4.18
CA TRP A 121 3.24 -16.12 4.12
C TRP A 121 3.14 -15.22 2.88
N HIS A 122 2.98 -13.92 3.09
CA HIS A 122 2.78 -12.93 2.04
C HIS A 122 3.42 -11.58 2.42
N ALA A 123 3.61 -10.71 1.43
CA ALA A 123 3.93 -9.31 1.68
C ALA A 123 2.66 -8.46 1.60
N HIS A 124 2.58 -7.40 2.40
CA HIS A 124 1.43 -6.51 2.46
C HIS A 124 1.89 -5.07 2.26
N ILE A 125 1.22 -4.33 1.37
CA ILE A 125 1.37 -2.87 1.25
C ILE A 125 0.40 -2.21 2.22
N THR A 126 0.93 -1.72 3.33
CA THR A 126 0.16 -1.01 4.34
C THR A 126 -0.19 0.41 3.90
N CYS A 127 0.77 1.09 3.27
CA CYS A 127 0.58 2.45 2.81
C CYS A 127 1.44 2.68 1.57
N LEU A 128 0.85 3.26 0.53
CA LEU A 128 1.55 3.78 -0.63
C LEU A 128 0.92 5.10 -1.00
N THR A 129 1.73 6.16 -1.04
CA THR A 129 1.23 7.49 -1.39
C THR A 129 2.26 8.24 -2.23
N VAL A 130 1.74 9.12 -3.09
CA VAL A 130 2.51 9.98 -3.97
C VAL A 130 1.91 11.38 -3.89
N ALA A 131 2.75 12.36 -3.56
CA ALA A 131 2.39 13.76 -3.54
C ALA A 131 1.68 14.15 -4.84
N PRO A 132 0.57 14.90 -4.81
CA PRO A 132 -0.18 15.25 -6.01
C PRO A 132 0.68 15.84 -7.15
N SER A 133 1.67 16.67 -6.81
CA SER A 133 2.62 17.29 -7.75
C SER A 133 3.60 16.31 -8.40
N ALA A 134 3.80 15.12 -7.81
CA ALA A 134 4.72 14.09 -8.27
C ALA A 134 4.00 12.85 -8.84
N ARG A 135 2.68 12.90 -9.01
CA ARG A 135 1.89 11.81 -9.62
C ARG A 135 2.22 11.68 -11.11
N ARG A 136 2.00 10.46 -11.64
CA ARG A 136 2.28 10.07 -13.03
C ARG A 136 3.77 10.10 -13.44
N LEU A 137 4.68 10.18 -12.48
CA LEU A 137 6.14 10.04 -12.70
C LEU A 137 6.66 8.60 -12.51
N GLY A 138 5.76 7.64 -12.26
CA GLY A 138 6.12 6.22 -12.03
C GLY A 138 6.56 5.90 -10.59
N HIS A 139 6.53 6.87 -9.68
CA HIS A 139 6.94 6.70 -8.28
C HIS A 139 6.23 5.56 -7.55
N ALA A 140 4.91 5.48 -7.68
CA ALA A 140 4.13 4.41 -7.05
C ALA A 140 4.56 3.02 -7.55
N THR A 141 4.72 2.87 -8.86
CA THR A 141 5.18 1.63 -9.49
C THR A 141 6.58 1.25 -9.03
N LYS A 142 7.52 2.20 -9.04
CA LYS A 142 8.91 1.96 -8.58
C LYS A 142 8.97 1.50 -7.11
N LEU A 143 8.14 2.10 -6.25
CA LEU A 143 8.07 1.71 -4.84
C LEU A 143 7.42 0.34 -4.65
N SER A 144 6.33 0.05 -5.36
CA SER A 144 5.66 -1.26 -5.35
C SER A 144 6.59 -2.36 -5.85
N GLU A 145 7.29 -2.17 -6.97
CA GLU A 145 8.26 -3.14 -7.52
C GLU A 145 9.38 -3.45 -6.52
N ALA A 146 9.88 -2.43 -5.81
CA ALA A 146 10.89 -2.62 -4.78
C ALA A 146 10.39 -3.46 -3.59
N LEU A 147 9.11 -3.35 -3.24
CA LEU A 147 8.48 -4.16 -2.20
C LEU A 147 8.20 -5.58 -2.69
N GLU A 148 7.71 -5.73 -3.92
CA GLU A 148 7.50 -7.02 -4.58
C GLU A 148 8.79 -7.83 -4.67
N GLN A 149 9.91 -7.19 -4.97
CA GLN A 149 11.22 -7.84 -4.99
C GLN A 149 11.57 -8.42 -3.62
N VAL A 150 11.35 -7.68 -2.53
CA VAL A 150 11.58 -8.20 -1.18
C VAL A 150 10.62 -9.36 -0.87
N GLY A 151 9.37 -9.29 -1.32
CA GLY A 151 8.42 -10.40 -1.22
C GLY A 151 8.91 -11.67 -1.92
N ASP A 152 9.42 -11.54 -3.15
CA ASP A 152 10.02 -12.65 -3.90
C ASP A 152 11.24 -13.24 -3.17
N GLU A 153 12.11 -12.39 -2.62
CA GLU A 153 13.30 -12.81 -1.85
C GLU A 153 12.94 -13.53 -0.55
N GLN A 154 11.76 -13.23 0.02
CA GLN A 154 11.22 -13.85 1.23
C GLN A 154 10.32 -15.07 0.93
N ASP A 155 10.27 -15.54 -0.31
CA ASP A 155 9.42 -16.66 -0.76
C ASP A 155 7.93 -16.46 -0.37
N ALA A 156 7.45 -15.22 -0.45
CA ALA A 156 6.04 -14.89 -0.25
C ALA A 156 5.18 -15.43 -1.40
N TRP A 157 3.93 -15.83 -1.09
CA TRP A 157 2.99 -16.31 -2.10
C TRP A 157 2.50 -15.18 -3.03
N PHE A 158 2.25 -14.02 -2.45
CA PHE A 158 1.70 -12.85 -3.14
C PHE A 158 2.07 -11.57 -2.39
N VAL A 159 1.81 -10.44 -3.05
CA VAL A 159 1.65 -9.14 -2.41
C VAL A 159 0.17 -8.78 -2.37
N ASP A 160 -0.33 -8.34 -1.22
CA ASP A 160 -1.67 -7.78 -1.11
C ASP A 160 -1.70 -6.34 -0.57
N LEU A 161 -2.89 -5.74 -0.64
CA LEU A 161 -3.20 -4.40 -0.15
C LEU A 161 -4.70 -4.21 0.00
N PHE A 162 -5.09 -3.23 0.81
CA PHE A 162 -6.48 -2.77 0.90
C PHE A 162 -6.64 -1.39 0.24
N VAL A 163 -7.65 -1.26 -0.62
CA VAL A 163 -7.97 -0.01 -1.31
C VAL A 163 -9.47 0.26 -1.23
N ARG A 164 -9.84 1.52 -0.95
CA ARG A 164 -11.23 2.00 -1.00
C ARG A 164 -11.86 1.68 -2.34
N VAL A 165 -13.08 1.15 -2.34
CA VAL A 165 -13.81 0.79 -3.58
C VAL A 165 -13.98 2.02 -4.50
N GLU A 166 -14.09 3.21 -3.92
CA GLU A 166 -14.25 4.49 -4.63
C GLU A 166 -12.94 5.02 -5.22
N ASN A 167 -11.78 4.49 -4.82
CA ASN A 167 -10.47 4.96 -5.31
C ASN A 167 -10.10 4.31 -6.65
N GLU A 168 -10.89 4.61 -7.69
CA GLU A 168 -10.70 4.05 -9.03
C GLU A 168 -9.30 4.31 -9.61
N ALA A 169 -8.68 5.44 -9.25
CA ALA A 169 -7.34 5.78 -9.73
C ALA A 169 -6.28 4.80 -9.20
N ALA A 170 -6.34 4.47 -7.91
CA ALA A 170 -5.46 3.48 -7.31
C ALA A 170 -5.77 2.06 -7.81
N ILE A 171 -7.04 1.70 -7.94
CA ILE A 171 -7.44 0.38 -8.49
C ILE A 171 -6.85 0.18 -9.89
N LYS A 172 -7.05 1.14 -10.81
CA LYS A 172 -6.50 1.10 -12.17
C LYS A 172 -4.97 1.08 -12.19
N LEU A 173 -4.31 1.72 -11.22
CA LEU A 173 -2.86 1.65 -11.05
C LEU A 173 -2.42 0.23 -10.67
N TYR A 174 -3.05 -0.37 -9.67
CA TYR A 174 -2.74 -1.73 -9.21
C TYR A 174 -3.04 -2.79 -10.27
N GLU A 175 -4.15 -2.67 -11.00
CA GLU A 175 -4.47 -3.54 -12.14
C GLU A 175 -3.38 -3.50 -13.22
N LYS A 176 -2.89 -2.31 -13.57
CA LYS A 176 -1.77 -2.16 -14.52
C LYS A 176 -0.47 -2.80 -14.02
N MET A 177 -0.27 -2.87 -12.71
CA MET A 177 0.87 -3.55 -12.09
C MET A 177 0.67 -5.07 -11.95
N GLY A 178 -0.49 -5.60 -12.35
CA GLY A 178 -0.80 -7.04 -12.34
C GLY A 178 -1.52 -7.53 -11.08
N TYR A 179 -2.02 -6.61 -10.24
CA TYR A 179 -2.91 -6.97 -9.14
C TYR A 179 -4.32 -7.26 -9.66
N SER A 180 -5.05 -8.09 -8.93
CA SER A 180 -6.45 -8.41 -9.18
C SER A 180 -7.23 -8.40 -7.87
N ILE A 181 -8.51 -8.03 -7.92
CA ILE A 181 -9.35 -8.04 -6.73
C ILE A 181 -9.50 -9.49 -6.25
N TYR A 182 -9.06 -9.77 -5.02
CA TYR A 182 -9.27 -11.04 -4.35
C TYR A 182 -10.62 -11.03 -3.65
N ARG A 183 -10.94 -10.06 -2.80
CA ARG A 183 -12.25 -9.98 -2.10
C ARG A 183 -12.66 -8.54 -1.83
N ARG A 184 -13.96 -8.36 -1.54
CA ARG A 184 -14.52 -7.12 -1.01
C ARG A 184 -14.74 -7.26 0.50
N ILE A 185 -14.17 -6.37 1.29
CA ILE A 185 -14.34 -6.32 2.74
C ILE A 185 -15.36 -5.24 3.05
N ILE A 186 -16.49 -5.62 3.62
CA ILE A 186 -17.61 -4.70 3.87
C ILE A 186 -17.33 -3.86 5.11
N ASP A 187 -17.68 -2.57 5.09
CA ASP A 187 -17.51 -1.64 6.23
C ASP A 187 -16.08 -1.65 6.81
N TYR A 188 -15.07 -1.70 5.93
CA TYR A 188 -13.67 -1.83 6.34
C TYR A 188 -13.11 -0.54 6.93
N TYR A 189 -13.38 0.60 6.28
CA TYR A 189 -12.89 1.90 6.73
C TYR A 189 -13.83 2.53 7.75
N ASN A 190 -13.31 3.45 8.58
CA ASN A 190 -14.06 4.04 9.70
C ASN A 190 -15.28 4.89 9.28
N ASP A 191 -15.35 5.30 8.02
CA ASP A 191 -16.50 6.01 7.44
C ASP A 191 -17.58 5.07 6.89
N GLY A 192 -17.42 3.75 7.07
CA GLY A 192 -18.33 2.73 6.56
C GLY A 192 -18.11 2.40 5.08
N SER A 193 -17.04 2.90 4.46
CA SER A 193 -16.70 2.48 3.09
C SER A 193 -16.06 1.10 3.05
N ASP A 194 -16.34 0.39 1.97
CA ASP A 194 -15.79 -0.93 1.70
C ASP A 194 -14.35 -0.85 1.20
N ALA A 195 -13.62 -1.95 1.35
CA ALA A 195 -12.30 -2.12 0.75
C ALA A 195 -12.28 -3.27 -0.25
N PHE A 196 -11.44 -3.17 -1.27
CA PHE A 196 -10.95 -4.32 -2.01
C PHE A 196 -9.61 -4.78 -1.43
N ASP A 197 -9.52 -6.06 -1.08
CA ASP A 197 -8.26 -6.80 -0.95
C ASP A 197 -7.80 -7.15 -2.36
N MET A 198 -6.76 -6.48 -2.84
CA MET A 198 -6.17 -6.73 -4.16
C MET A 198 -4.86 -7.50 -4.01
N ARG A 199 -4.65 -8.50 -4.87
CA ARG A 199 -3.47 -9.38 -4.82
C ARG A 199 -2.74 -9.48 -6.15
N LYS A 200 -1.41 -9.52 -6.06
CA LYS A 200 -0.50 -9.88 -7.14
C LYS A 200 0.28 -11.13 -6.74
N PRO A 201 0.18 -12.24 -7.50
CA PRO A 201 0.93 -13.45 -7.19
C PRO A 201 2.42 -13.21 -7.46
N LEU A 202 3.27 -13.71 -6.54
CA LEU A 202 4.72 -13.65 -6.64
C LEU A 202 5.30 -14.95 -7.24
N LYS A 203 6.63 -15.05 -7.38
CA LYS A 203 7.31 -16.19 -8.05
C LYS A 203 6.96 -17.56 -7.46
N ARG A 204 6.62 -17.62 -6.17
CA ARG A 204 6.19 -18.85 -5.49
C ARG A 204 4.86 -19.38 -6.04
N ASP A 205 3.90 -18.50 -6.31
CA ASP A 205 2.56 -18.87 -6.78
C ASP A 205 2.47 -19.04 -8.31
N LYS A 206 3.30 -19.93 -8.87
CA LYS A 206 3.38 -20.17 -10.31
C LYS A 206 2.05 -20.56 -10.96
N LEU A 207 1.19 -21.22 -10.18
CA LEU A 207 -0.12 -21.69 -10.61
C LEU A 207 -1.25 -20.71 -10.28
N ARG A 208 -0.92 -19.51 -9.78
CA ARG A 208 -1.88 -18.44 -9.48
C ARG A 208 -3.01 -18.88 -8.55
N LYS A 209 -2.71 -19.74 -7.58
CA LYS A 209 -3.67 -20.34 -6.64
C LYS A 209 -4.16 -19.35 -5.57
N THR A 210 -3.44 -18.24 -5.35
CA THR A 210 -3.76 -17.23 -4.33
C THR A 210 -4.46 -15.98 -4.89
N VAL A 211 -4.82 -16.02 -6.17
CA VAL A 211 -5.68 -15.04 -6.84
C VAL A 211 -6.91 -15.72 -7.41
N ARG A 212 -7.93 -14.94 -7.80
CA ARG A 212 -9.16 -15.47 -8.39
C ARG A 212 -9.85 -14.48 -9.32
N PRO A 213 -10.65 -14.96 -10.28
CA PRO A 213 -11.56 -14.11 -11.02
C PRO A 213 -12.74 -13.65 -10.15
N ASN A 214 -13.35 -12.53 -10.51
CA ASN A 214 -14.60 -12.02 -9.93
C ASN A 214 -14.55 -11.80 -8.41
N GLY A 215 -13.37 -11.48 -7.86
CA GLY A 215 -13.17 -11.32 -6.42
C GLY A 215 -14.00 -10.19 -5.80
N GLU A 216 -14.39 -9.19 -6.59
CA GLU A 216 -15.27 -8.09 -6.19
C GLU A 216 -16.65 -8.57 -5.71
N ASN A 217 -17.09 -9.75 -6.15
CA ASN A 217 -18.37 -10.35 -5.75
C ASN A 217 -18.28 -11.16 -4.45
N ILE A 218 -17.07 -11.44 -3.97
CA ILE A 218 -16.87 -12.22 -2.77
C ILE A 218 -16.71 -11.27 -1.59
N LYS A 219 -17.78 -11.15 -0.82
CA LYS A 219 -17.88 -10.27 0.33
C LYS A 219 -17.47 -10.99 1.61
N VAL A 220 -16.67 -10.32 2.44
CA VAL A 220 -16.29 -10.80 3.77
C VAL A 220 -16.47 -9.71 4.81
N ASP A 221 -16.64 -10.11 6.06
CA ASP A 221 -16.67 -9.19 7.22
C ASP A 221 -15.24 -8.81 7.64
N PRO A 222 -14.99 -7.60 8.18
CA PRO A 222 -13.67 -7.21 8.68
C PRO A 222 -13.11 -8.13 9.78
N SER A 223 -13.96 -8.85 10.53
CA SER A 223 -13.53 -9.83 11.53
C SER A 223 -12.86 -11.07 10.92
N GLU A 224 -13.05 -11.30 9.63
CA GLU A 224 -12.43 -12.37 8.84
C GLU A 224 -11.08 -11.96 8.24
N VAL A 225 -10.61 -10.74 8.54
CA VAL A 225 -9.35 -10.18 8.04
C VAL A 225 -8.47 -9.85 9.26
N TRP A 226 -7.22 -10.28 9.23
CA TRP A 226 -6.27 -10.15 10.36
C TRP A 226 -5.06 -9.35 9.95
#